data_AF-A0A8S1P132-F1
#
_entry.id   AF-A0A8S1P132-F1
#
_cell.length_a   1.000
_cell.length_b   1.000
_cell.length_c   1.000
_cell.angle_alpha   90.00
_cell.angle_beta   90.00
_cell.angle_gamma   90.00
#
_symmetry.space_group_name_H-M   'P 1'
#
loop_
_entity.id
_entity.type
_entity.pdbx_description
1 polymer ?
#
loop_
_entity_poly.entity_id
_entity_poly.type
_entity_poly.pdbx_seq_one_letter_code
_entity_poly.pdbx_strand_id
1 'polypeptide(L)'
;MYRPSQFSNYENQLETKKNQRQAQKQLFKQEQLQDSALIQYYIFEDYQNLINLIYSLITVQNYFENDPNNQVVALSRNKIVAQLNLSNTLHQDLQSKYISKQHQQFIKQERKKVLDFISHLPSEIRNSQYLQTYKINSLSDNVKSAFQQLEHISITPNFNQNVVAQTVQSMQLIDQRINQITSSNHYNVPSFNDVQLKANQYQNITQKKLEASFPKSISLSNQQYYQQQKNSSQYVGRSQSCKNVPQQRNQQINQSNFRNSQFQNKQGQGYLANCTILGKNLG
;
A
#
# COMPACT_ATOMS: atom_id res chain seq x y z
N MET A 1 50.51 -59.68 -8.13
CA MET A 1 50.02 -58.58 -7.27
C MET A 1 49.28 -57.57 -8.12
N TYR A 2 47.95 -57.62 -8.16
CA TYR A 2 47.11 -56.62 -8.82
C TYR A 2 46.88 -55.46 -7.84
N ARG A 3 47.18 -54.22 -8.23
CA ARG A 3 46.98 -53.01 -7.38
C ARG A 3 45.51 -52.55 -7.49
N PRO A 4 44.68 -52.66 -6.44
CA PRO A 4 43.27 -52.27 -6.48
C PRO A 4 43.03 -50.76 -6.28
N SER A 5 44.08 -49.96 -6.04
CA SER A 5 43.94 -48.60 -5.51
C SER A 5 43.58 -47.52 -6.53
N GLN A 6 43.68 -47.78 -7.84
CA GLN A 6 43.37 -46.77 -8.85
C GLN A 6 41.87 -46.71 -9.20
N PHE A 7 41.15 -47.82 -9.19
CA PHE A 7 39.70 -47.85 -9.46
C PHE A 7 38.88 -47.13 -8.39
N SER A 8 39.23 -47.30 -7.11
CA SER A 8 38.56 -46.63 -5.98
C SER A 8 38.65 -45.10 -6.02
N ASN A 9 39.71 -44.54 -6.62
CA ASN A 9 39.87 -43.08 -6.77
C ASN A 9 39.01 -42.50 -7.90
N TYR A 10 38.78 -43.25 -8.99
CA TYR A 10 37.92 -42.80 -10.09
C TYR A 10 36.43 -42.85 -9.73
N GLU A 11 35.97 -43.87 -9.01
CA GLU A 11 34.60 -43.93 -8.49
C GLU A 11 34.31 -42.79 -7.51
N ASN A 12 35.21 -42.52 -6.56
CA ASN A 12 35.07 -41.39 -5.62
C ASN A 12 35.03 -40.03 -6.34
N GLN A 13 35.83 -39.82 -7.40
CA GLN A 13 35.79 -38.59 -8.17
C GLN A 13 34.50 -38.42 -9.00
N LEU A 14 33.96 -39.51 -9.55
CA LEU A 14 32.68 -39.49 -10.28
C LEU A 14 31.50 -39.23 -9.35
N GLU A 15 31.51 -39.81 -8.17
CA GLU A 15 30.48 -39.62 -7.14
C GLU A 15 30.50 -38.19 -6.58
N THR A 16 31.70 -37.65 -6.31
CA THR A 16 31.87 -36.25 -5.89
C THR A 16 31.33 -35.27 -6.95
N LYS A 17 31.61 -35.51 -8.24
CA LYS A 17 31.08 -34.68 -9.35
C LYS A 17 29.57 -34.79 -9.50
N LYS A 18 28.98 -35.98 -9.28
CA LYS A 18 27.52 -36.16 -9.28
C LYS A 18 26.87 -35.39 -8.13
N ASN A 19 27.43 -35.49 -6.92
CA ASN A 19 26.92 -34.79 -5.74
C ASN A 19 27.01 -33.27 -5.90
N GLN A 20 28.11 -32.74 -6.46
CA GLN A 20 28.24 -31.31 -6.77
C GLN A 20 27.19 -30.83 -7.78
N ARG A 21 26.93 -31.60 -8.85
CA ARG A 21 25.88 -31.27 -9.82
C ARG A 21 24.47 -31.32 -9.21
N GLN A 22 24.22 -32.26 -8.31
CA GLN A 22 22.94 -32.34 -7.60
C GLN A 22 22.75 -31.15 -6.65
N ALA A 23 23.79 -30.77 -5.90
CA ALA A 23 23.75 -29.59 -5.03
C ALA A 23 23.50 -28.30 -5.82
N GLN A 24 24.18 -28.11 -6.96
CA GLN A 24 23.95 -26.96 -7.85
C GLN A 24 22.52 -26.91 -8.39
N LYS A 25 21.94 -28.06 -8.78
CA LYS A 25 20.54 -28.13 -9.22
C LYS A 25 19.55 -27.78 -8.09
N GLN A 26 19.85 -28.20 -6.86
CA GLN A 26 19.01 -27.88 -5.69
C GLN A 26 19.07 -26.39 -5.36
N LEU A 27 20.26 -25.78 -5.36
CA LEU A 27 20.44 -24.34 -5.17
C LEU A 27 19.68 -23.53 -6.22
N PHE A 28 19.84 -23.87 -7.50
CA PHE A 28 19.13 -23.20 -8.58
C PHE A 28 17.60 -23.31 -8.43
N LYS A 29 17.09 -24.49 -8.03
CA LYS A 29 15.67 -24.68 -7.77
C LYS A 29 15.18 -23.81 -6.60
N GLN A 30 15.99 -23.68 -5.55
CA GLN A 30 15.66 -22.84 -4.39
C GLN A 30 15.60 -21.37 -4.78
N GLU A 31 16.59 -20.87 -5.53
CA GLU A 31 16.61 -19.50 -6.07
C GLU A 31 15.36 -19.21 -6.92
N GLN A 32 14.96 -20.14 -7.80
CA GLN A 32 13.74 -19.97 -8.60
C GLN A 32 12.46 -19.86 -7.76
N LEU A 33 12.36 -20.62 -6.67
CA LEU A 33 11.20 -20.56 -5.77
C LEU A 33 11.17 -19.22 -5.02
N GLN A 34 12.33 -18.77 -4.54
CA GLN A 34 12.50 -17.47 -3.89
C GLN A 34 12.06 -16.33 -4.82
N ASP A 35 12.57 -16.32 -6.05
CA ASP A 35 12.25 -15.28 -7.03
C ASP A 35 10.78 -15.28 -7.41
N SER A 36 10.19 -16.46 -7.57
CA SER A 36 8.75 -16.59 -7.84
C SER A 36 7.92 -15.96 -6.71
N ALA A 37 8.26 -16.23 -5.45
CA ALA A 37 7.54 -15.67 -4.30
C ALA A 37 7.69 -14.15 -4.22
N LEU A 38 8.88 -13.59 -4.50
CA LEU A 38 9.11 -12.15 -4.52
C LEU A 38 8.36 -11.47 -5.67
N ILE A 39 8.37 -12.05 -6.88
CA ILE A 39 7.60 -11.55 -8.02
C ILE A 39 6.12 -11.45 -7.66
N GLN A 40 5.55 -12.50 -7.06
CA GLN A 40 4.15 -12.50 -6.63
C GLN A 40 3.89 -11.43 -5.57
N TYR A 41 4.74 -11.34 -4.54
CA TYR A 41 4.62 -10.32 -3.51
C TYR A 41 4.54 -8.91 -4.08
N TYR A 42 5.50 -8.53 -4.92
CA TYR A 42 5.55 -7.18 -5.49
C TYR A 42 4.35 -6.88 -6.39
N ILE A 43 3.93 -7.84 -7.22
CA ILE A 43 2.77 -7.64 -8.11
C ILE A 43 1.47 -7.49 -7.32
N PHE A 44 1.22 -8.37 -6.34
CA PHE A 44 -0.06 -8.39 -5.63
C PHE A 44 -0.16 -7.31 -4.54
N GLU A 45 0.93 -6.94 -3.88
CA GLU A 45 0.91 -5.81 -2.92
C GLU A 45 0.77 -4.47 -3.65
N ASP A 46 1.41 -4.29 -4.80
CA ASP A 46 1.23 -3.10 -5.64
C ASP A 46 -0.23 -2.93 -6.08
N TYR A 47 -0.82 -4.00 -6.60
CA TYR A 47 -2.25 -4.05 -6.93
C TYR A 47 -3.14 -3.73 -5.72
N GLN A 48 -2.92 -4.38 -4.57
CA GLN A 48 -3.70 -4.12 -3.36
C GLN A 48 -3.61 -2.65 -2.92
N ASN A 49 -2.42 -2.06 -2.95
CA ASN A 49 -2.21 -0.67 -2.55
C ASN A 49 -2.98 0.29 -3.45
N LEU A 50 -2.98 0.06 -4.76
CA LEU A 50 -3.78 0.86 -5.69
C LEU A 50 -5.27 0.75 -5.40
N ILE A 51 -5.80 -0.48 -5.22
CA ILE A 51 -7.22 -0.69 -4.91
C ILE A 51 -7.61 0.01 -3.61
N ASN A 52 -6.81 -0.11 -2.56
CA ASN A 52 -7.03 0.58 -1.29
C ASN A 52 -7.17 2.10 -1.49
N LEU A 53 -6.27 2.70 -2.28
CA LEU A 53 -6.30 4.14 -2.54
C LEU A 53 -7.52 4.57 -3.37
N ILE A 54 -7.98 3.76 -4.33
CA ILE A 54 -9.19 4.05 -5.10
C ILE A 54 -10.43 4.05 -4.19
N TYR A 55 -10.58 3.05 -3.31
CA TYR A 55 -11.66 3.01 -2.32
C TYR A 55 -11.61 4.21 -1.36
N SER A 56 -10.41 4.59 -0.92
CA SER A 56 -10.22 5.80 -0.11
C SER A 56 -10.62 7.07 -0.86
N LEU A 57 -10.27 7.22 -2.14
CA LEU A 57 -10.63 8.39 -2.93
C LEU A 57 -12.16 8.52 -3.06
N ILE A 58 -12.87 7.44 -3.37
CA ILE A 58 -14.34 7.45 -3.47
C ILE A 58 -14.95 7.93 -2.15
N THR A 59 -14.43 7.44 -1.02
CA THR A 59 -14.89 7.87 0.31
C THR A 59 -14.66 9.36 0.54
N VAL A 60 -13.48 9.87 0.18
CA VAL A 60 -13.16 11.30 0.28
C VAL A 60 -14.06 12.14 -0.63
N GLN A 61 -14.31 11.69 -1.86
CA GLN A 61 -15.20 12.37 -2.80
C GLN A 61 -16.63 12.44 -2.28
N ASN A 62 -17.15 11.34 -1.73
CA ASN A 62 -18.48 11.32 -1.12
C ASN A 62 -18.54 12.20 0.13
N TYR A 63 -17.47 12.26 0.91
CA TYR A 63 -17.42 13.10 2.10
C TYR A 63 -17.50 14.59 1.76
N PHE A 64 -16.78 15.00 0.72
CA PHE A 64 -16.71 16.38 0.20
C PHE A 64 -17.51 16.56 -1.10
N GLU A 65 -18.64 15.87 -1.25
CA GLU A 65 -19.45 15.92 -2.49
C GLU A 65 -19.87 17.35 -2.88
N ASN A 66 -20.09 18.21 -1.89
CA ASN A 66 -20.46 19.62 -2.05
C ASN A 66 -19.26 20.56 -2.28
N ASP A 67 -18.03 20.04 -2.15
CA ASP A 67 -16.78 20.75 -2.37
C ASP A 67 -15.77 19.85 -3.13
N PRO A 68 -16.00 19.55 -4.41
CA PRO A 68 -15.13 18.67 -5.20
C PRO A 68 -13.72 19.24 -5.41
N ASN A 69 -13.53 20.54 -5.17
CA ASN A 69 -12.25 21.22 -5.24
C ASN A 69 -11.52 21.25 -3.89
N ASN A 70 -12.05 20.56 -2.87
CA ASN A 70 -11.41 20.46 -1.58
C ASN A 70 -9.99 19.92 -1.71
N GLN A 71 -9.05 20.54 -0.99
CA GLN A 71 -7.64 20.16 -1.07
C GLN A 71 -7.39 18.70 -0.63
N VAL A 72 -8.26 18.13 0.22
CA VAL A 72 -8.18 16.71 0.62
C VAL A 72 -8.54 15.77 -0.53
N VAL A 73 -9.48 16.17 -1.40
CA VAL A 73 -9.81 15.43 -2.63
C VAL A 73 -8.59 15.43 -3.56
N ALA A 74 -8.00 16.60 -3.81
CA ALA A 74 -6.79 16.74 -4.63
C ALA A 74 -5.61 15.93 -4.06
N LEU A 75 -5.38 16.00 -2.74
CA LEU A 75 -4.38 15.18 -2.03
C LEU A 75 -4.62 13.68 -2.24
N SER A 76 -5.87 13.24 -2.23
CA SER A 76 -6.22 11.83 -2.40
C SER A 76 -5.98 11.37 -3.84
N ARG A 77 -6.28 12.21 -4.84
CA ARG A 77 -5.89 11.97 -6.23
C ARG A 77 -4.38 11.89 -6.39
N ASN A 78 -3.63 12.81 -5.78
CA ASN A 78 -2.16 12.80 -5.79
C ASN A 78 -1.55 11.53 -5.19
N LYS A 79 -2.14 10.97 -4.14
CA LYS A 79 -1.69 9.68 -3.58
C LYS A 79 -1.83 8.55 -4.61
N ILE A 80 -2.92 8.50 -5.35
CA ILE A 80 -3.11 7.51 -6.41
C ILE A 80 -2.10 7.75 -7.55
N VAL A 81 -1.92 8.99 -7.98
CA VAL A 81 -0.92 9.31 -9.02
C VAL A 81 0.49 8.91 -8.60
N ALA A 82 0.88 9.18 -7.36
CA ALA A 82 2.15 8.75 -6.79
C ALA A 82 2.27 7.22 -6.77
N GLN A 83 1.20 6.50 -6.39
CA GLN A 83 1.18 5.04 -6.45
C GLN A 83 1.33 4.55 -7.89
N LEU A 84 0.64 5.13 -8.87
CA LEU A 84 0.75 4.73 -10.28
C LEU A 84 2.18 4.92 -10.82
N ASN A 85 2.85 6.01 -10.42
CA ASN A 85 4.25 6.23 -10.76
C ASN A 85 5.15 5.15 -10.13
N LEU A 86 4.93 4.82 -8.85
CA LEU A 86 5.65 3.74 -8.15
C LEU A 86 5.41 2.38 -8.80
N SER A 87 4.14 2.04 -9.07
CA SER A 87 3.74 0.82 -9.76
C SER A 87 4.49 0.66 -11.07
N ASN A 88 4.56 1.74 -11.85
CA ASN A 88 5.25 1.71 -13.13
C ASN A 88 6.75 1.39 -12.98
N THR A 89 7.44 2.07 -12.06
CA THR A 89 8.85 1.78 -11.75
C THR A 89 9.04 0.35 -11.26
N LEU A 90 8.21 -0.11 -10.32
CA LEU A 90 8.27 -1.47 -9.79
C LEU A 90 8.13 -2.53 -10.89
N HIS A 91 7.14 -2.37 -11.78
CA HIS A 91 6.91 -3.33 -12.84
C HIS A 91 7.97 -3.29 -13.94
N GLN A 92 8.60 -2.12 -14.16
CA GLN A 92 9.76 -1.98 -15.03
C GLN A 92 10.99 -2.67 -14.42
N ASP A 93 11.23 -2.47 -13.13
CA ASP A 93 12.35 -3.09 -12.39
C ASP A 93 12.21 -4.62 -12.34
N LEU A 94 10.99 -5.15 -12.16
CA LEU A 94 10.75 -6.58 -12.26
C LEU A 94 11.12 -7.13 -13.66
N GLN A 95 10.80 -6.40 -14.73
CA GLN A 95 11.16 -6.83 -16.08
C GLN A 95 12.67 -6.75 -16.34
N SER A 96 13.34 -5.71 -15.85
CA SER A 96 14.79 -5.52 -16.07
C SER A 96 15.63 -6.47 -15.21
N LYS A 97 15.20 -6.77 -13.98
CA LYS A 97 15.88 -7.70 -13.07
C LYS A 97 15.76 -9.15 -13.55
N TYR A 98 14.56 -9.57 -13.99
CA TYR A 98 14.26 -10.97 -14.27
C TYR A 98 14.28 -11.29 -15.78
N ILE A 99 15.43 -11.10 -16.44
CA ILE A 99 15.56 -11.16 -17.91
C ILE A 99 15.31 -12.55 -18.54
N SER A 100 15.40 -13.63 -17.77
CA SER A 100 15.26 -14.99 -18.31
C SER A 100 13.84 -15.23 -18.85
N LYS A 101 13.72 -16.00 -19.94
CA LYS A 101 12.42 -16.32 -20.56
C LYS A 101 11.41 -16.95 -19.57
N GLN A 102 11.87 -17.81 -18.68
CA GLN A 102 11.02 -18.46 -17.66
C GLN A 102 10.40 -17.42 -16.71
N HIS A 103 11.22 -16.53 -16.13
CA HIS A 103 10.70 -15.49 -15.23
C HIS A 103 9.82 -14.47 -15.96
N GLN A 104 10.15 -14.09 -17.20
CA GLN A 104 9.29 -13.20 -18.00
C GLN A 104 7.92 -13.82 -18.26
N GLN A 105 7.85 -15.12 -18.57
CA GLN A 105 6.58 -15.83 -18.71
C GLN A 105 5.80 -15.88 -17.39
N PHE A 106 6.48 -16.11 -16.27
CA PHE A 106 5.87 -16.12 -14.95
C PHE A 106 5.29 -14.74 -14.56
N ILE A 107 6.06 -13.65 -14.74
CA ILE A 107 5.60 -12.27 -14.52
C ILE A 107 4.33 -11.98 -15.35
N LYS A 108 4.31 -12.38 -16.63
CA LYS A 108 3.13 -12.23 -17.48
C LYS A 108 1.92 -13.00 -16.95
N GLN A 109 2.12 -14.21 -16.43
CA GLN A 109 1.04 -15.00 -15.83
C GLN A 109 0.48 -14.33 -14.57
N GLU A 110 1.35 -13.83 -13.67
CA GLU A 110 0.89 -13.15 -12.46
C GLU A 110 0.16 -11.84 -12.77
N ARG A 111 0.63 -11.05 -13.76
CA ARG A 111 -0.11 -9.86 -14.23
C ARG A 111 -1.49 -10.20 -14.80
N LYS A 112 -1.61 -11.31 -15.53
CA LYS A 112 -2.91 -11.79 -16.03
C LYS A 112 -3.87 -12.16 -14.90
N LYS A 113 -3.39 -12.74 -13.80
CA LYS A 113 -4.21 -12.99 -12.60
C LYS A 113 -4.73 -11.68 -12.00
N VAL A 114 -3.90 -10.64 -11.94
CA VAL A 114 -4.37 -9.31 -11.49
C VAL A 114 -5.45 -8.75 -12.42
N LEU A 115 -5.29 -8.89 -13.74
CA LEU A 115 -6.31 -8.47 -14.71
C LEU A 115 -7.63 -9.22 -14.50
N ASP A 116 -7.58 -10.50 -14.18
CA ASP A 116 -8.75 -11.31 -13.82
C ASP A 116 -9.41 -10.80 -12.53
N PHE A 117 -8.63 -10.51 -11.49
CA PHE A 117 -9.16 -9.94 -10.24
C PHE A 117 -9.86 -8.60 -10.47
N ILE A 118 -9.29 -7.75 -11.34
CA ILE A 118 -9.89 -6.47 -11.72
C ILE A 118 -11.27 -6.67 -12.38
N SER A 119 -11.46 -7.74 -13.16
CA SER A 119 -12.73 -7.98 -13.86
C SER A 119 -13.90 -8.21 -12.90
N HIS A 120 -13.62 -8.70 -11.69
CA HIS A 120 -14.59 -8.99 -10.63
C HIS A 120 -14.90 -7.78 -9.72
N LEU A 121 -14.16 -6.67 -9.86
CA LEU A 121 -14.40 -5.48 -9.04
C LEU A 121 -15.72 -4.77 -9.41
N PRO A 122 -16.33 -4.03 -8.47
CA PRO A 122 -17.48 -3.16 -8.75
C PRO A 122 -17.19 -2.20 -9.90
N SER A 123 -18.21 -1.88 -10.72
CA SER A 123 -18.04 -1.09 -11.95
C SER A 123 -17.41 0.28 -11.70
N GLU A 124 -17.75 0.94 -10.60
CA GLU A 124 -17.18 2.23 -10.20
C GLU A 124 -15.65 2.18 -9.99
N ILE A 125 -15.17 1.07 -9.40
CA ILE A 125 -13.73 0.82 -9.20
C ILE A 125 -13.09 0.40 -10.52
N ARG A 126 -13.69 -0.59 -11.18
CA ARG A 126 -13.19 -1.23 -12.40
C ARG A 126 -13.02 -0.25 -13.55
N ASN A 127 -13.96 0.71 -13.67
CA ASN A 127 -13.97 1.71 -14.73
C ASN A 127 -13.26 3.01 -14.34
N SER A 128 -12.68 3.09 -13.13
CA SER A 128 -11.92 4.27 -12.73
C SER A 128 -10.75 4.51 -13.70
N GLN A 129 -10.51 5.79 -14.03
CA GLN A 129 -9.41 6.17 -14.91
C GLN A 129 -8.05 5.65 -14.41
N TYR A 130 -7.85 5.66 -13.09
CA TYR A 130 -6.61 5.22 -12.45
C TYR A 130 -6.34 3.73 -12.68
N LEU A 131 -7.38 2.89 -12.62
CA LEU A 131 -7.22 1.46 -12.88
C LEU A 131 -6.97 1.18 -14.37
N GLN A 132 -7.56 1.97 -15.28
CA GLN A 132 -7.21 1.86 -16.70
C GLN A 132 -5.76 2.26 -16.96
N THR A 133 -5.28 3.33 -16.33
CA THR A 133 -3.88 3.74 -16.41
C THR A 133 -2.94 2.65 -15.89
N TYR A 134 -3.27 2.04 -14.75
CA TYR A 134 -2.51 0.92 -14.18
C TYR A 134 -2.44 -0.28 -15.13
N LYS A 135 -3.58 -0.68 -15.71
CA LYS A 135 -3.64 -1.79 -16.68
C LYS A 135 -2.72 -1.55 -17.88
N ILE A 136 -2.71 -0.34 -18.41
CA ILE A 136 -1.94 0.02 -19.61
C ILE A 136 -0.46 0.14 -19.29
N ASN A 137 -0.11 0.83 -18.20
CA ASN A 137 1.27 1.22 -17.94
C ASN A 137 2.03 0.15 -17.14
N SER A 138 1.37 -0.55 -16.22
CA SER A 138 2.03 -1.44 -15.25
C SER A 138 1.79 -2.93 -15.52
N LEU A 139 0.58 -3.29 -15.98
CA LEU A 139 0.20 -4.70 -16.21
C LEU A 139 0.37 -5.17 -17.65
N SER A 140 0.67 -4.27 -18.59
CA SER A 140 0.90 -4.64 -19.99
C SER A 140 2.19 -5.43 -20.18
N ASP A 141 2.31 -6.11 -21.32
CA ASP A 141 3.51 -6.85 -21.68
C ASP A 141 4.74 -5.94 -21.83
N ASN A 142 4.53 -4.70 -22.28
CA ASN A 142 5.56 -3.69 -22.48
C ASN A 142 5.30 -2.52 -21.52
N VAL A 143 5.86 -2.61 -20.32
CA VAL A 143 5.78 -1.54 -19.30
C VAL A 143 6.49 -0.31 -19.86
N LYS A 144 5.75 0.79 -20.01
CA LYS A 144 6.29 2.04 -20.53
C LYS A 144 6.72 2.92 -19.37
N SER A 145 7.88 3.57 -19.46
CA SER A 145 8.20 4.65 -18.52
C SER A 145 7.26 5.83 -18.77
N ALA A 146 6.22 5.91 -17.95
CA ALA A 146 5.22 6.96 -17.92
C ALA A 146 5.24 7.53 -16.50
N PHE A 147 5.49 8.83 -16.41
CA PHE A 147 5.41 9.58 -15.17
C PHE A 147 4.25 10.57 -15.27
N GLN A 148 3.35 10.49 -14.31
CA GLN A 148 2.21 11.40 -14.20
C GLN A 148 2.55 12.51 -13.21
N GLN A 149 2.22 13.75 -13.59
CA GLN A 149 2.42 14.90 -12.73
C GLN A 149 1.38 14.93 -11.61
N LEU A 150 1.80 15.35 -10.42
CA LEU A 150 0.92 15.58 -9.28
C LEU A 150 0.16 16.90 -9.48
N GLU A 151 -1.11 16.94 -9.06
CA GLU A 151 -1.90 18.16 -9.00
C GLU A 151 -1.25 19.13 -7.98
N HIS A 152 -1.10 20.39 -8.37
CA HIS A 152 -0.60 21.40 -7.47
C HIS A 152 -1.64 21.69 -6.38
N ILE A 153 -1.23 21.62 -5.12
CA ILE A 153 -2.07 21.94 -3.96
C ILE A 153 -1.45 23.11 -3.19
N SER A 154 -2.29 24.08 -2.81
CA SER A 154 -1.85 25.28 -2.08
C SER A 154 -1.74 25.04 -0.56
N ILE A 155 -1.28 23.86 -0.15
CA ILE A 155 -1.03 23.53 1.26
C ILE A 155 0.44 23.80 1.55
N THR A 156 0.71 24.66 2.52
CA THR A 156 2.06 24.76 3.08
C THR A 156 2.38 23.46 3.83
N PRO A 157 3.39 22.68 3.39
CA PRO A 157 3.72 21.43 4.05
C PRO A 157 4.23 21.73 5.46
N ASN A 158 3.51 21.26 6.46
CA ASN A 158 4.01 21.24 7.84
C ASN A 158 4.78 19.95 8.04
N PHE A 159 6.10 20.07 8.27
CA PHE A 159 6.92 18.91 8.59
C PHE A 159 6.42 18.27 9.89
N ASN A 160 6.04 17.00 9.80
CA ASN A 160 5.62 16.22 10.95
C ASN A 160 6.64 15.10 11.19
N GLN A 161 7.48 15.27 12.21
CA GLN A 161 8.52 14.30 12.55
C GLN A 161 7.96 12.91 12.87
N ASN A 162 6.72 12.83 13.38
CA ASN A 162 6.05 11.56 13.63
C ASN A 162 5.74 10.82 12.31
N VAL A 163 5.46 11.54 11.22
CA VAL A 163 5.26 10.93 9.89
C VAL A 163 6.56 10.31 9.39
N VAL A 164 7.70 10.95 9.61
CA VAL A 164 9.02 10.38 9.26
C VAL A 164 9.29 9.11 10.07
N ALA A 165 9.08 9.13 11.39
CA ALA A 165 9.27 7.96 12.24
C ALA A 165 8.36 6.79 11.81
N GLN A 166 7.10 7.06 11.52
CA GLN A 166 6.15 6.07 10.99
C GLN A 166 6.58 5.50 9.63
N THR A 167 7.18 6.34 8.78
CA THR A 167 7.69 5.93 7.46
C THR A 167 8.86 4.97 7.61
N VAL A 168 9.82 5.29 8.49
CA VAL A 168 10.97 4.42 8.79
C VAL A 168 10.51 3.08 9.37
N GLN A 169 9.55 3.09 10.30
CA GLN A 169 8.96 1.86 10.85
C GLN A 169 8.27 1.03 9.76
N SER A 170 7.56 1.67 8.84
CA SER A 170 6.90 0.98 7.73
C SER A 170 7.92 0.32 6.79
N MET A 171 9.05 0.97 6.52
CA MET A 171 10.14 0.39 5.74
C MET A 171 10.71 -0.87 6.43
N GLN A 172 10.97 -0.81 7.74
CA GLN A 172 11.46 -1.97 8.50
C GLN A 172 10.49 -3.16 8.45
N LEU A 173 9.18 -2.91 8.50
CA LEU A 173 8.17 -3.96 8.38
C LEU A 173 8.17 -4.60 6.97
N ILE A 174 8.39 -3.81 5.92
CA ILE A 174 8.54 -4.31 4.56
C ILE A 174 9.79 -5.20 4.46
N ASP A 175 10.92 -4.75 5.02
CA ASP A 175 12.17 -5.53 5.02
C ASP A 175 12.00 -6.87 5.75
N GLN A 176 11.35 -6.86 6.90
CA GLN A 176 11.02 -8.09 7.64
C GLN A 176 10.16 -9.03 6.80
N ARG A 177 9.17 -8.51 6.08
CA ARG A 177 8.29 -9.31 5.23
C ARG A 177 9.03 -9.91 4.04
N ILE A 178 9.93 -9.15 3.42
CA ILE A 178 10.80 -9.64 2.34
C ILE A 178 11.72 -10.76 2.85
N ASN A 179 12.29 -10.62 4.04
CA ASN A 179 13.12 -11.65 4.66
C ASN A 179 12.34 -12.93 4.98
N GLN A 180 11.09 -12.80 5.42
CA GLN A 180 10.19 -13.95 5.66
C GLN A 180 9.84 -14.68 4.36
N ILE A 181 9.52 -13.94 3.29
CA ILE A 181 9.23 -14.52 1.98
C ILE A 181 10.47 -15.22 1.41
N THR A 182 11.62 -14.59 1.55
CA THR A 182 12.91 -15.13 1.10
C THR A 182 13.28 -16.42 1.84
N SER A 183 13.12 -16.45 3.16
CA SER A 183 13.44 -17.63 3.97
C SER A 183 12.44 -18.78 3.77
N SER A 184 11.15 -18.48 3.58
CA SER A 184 10.11 -19.48 3.34
C SER A 184 9.99 -19.94 1.87
N ASN A 185 10.57 -19.19 0.92
CA ASN A 185 10.41 -19.35 -0.52
C ASN A 185 8.94 -19.40 -0.96
N HIS A 186 8.06 -18.73 -0.21
CA HIS A 186 6.63 -18.80 -0.41
C HIS A 186 5.97 -17.45 -0.13
N TYR A 187 5.03 -17.10 -1.00
CA TYR A 187 4.10 -15.99 -0.81
C TYR A 187 2.69 -16.49 -1.06
N ASN A 188 1.79 -16.24 -0.11
CA ASN A 188 0.38 -16.56 -0.28
C ASN A 188 -0.29 -15.43 -1.07
N VAL A 189 -0.54 -15.69 -2.35
CA VAL A 189 -1.30 -14.79 -3.21
C VAL A 189 -2.70 -14.58 -2.61
N PRO A 190 -3.11 -13.32 -2.34
CA PRO A 190 -4.41 -13.05 -1.74
C PRO A 190 -5.54 -13.53 -2.66
N SER A 191 -6.62 -14.04 -2.09
CA SER A 191 -7.84 -14.30 -2.85
C SER A 191 -8.54 -12.97 -3.21
N PHE A 192 -9.46 -13.01 -4.18
CA PHE A 192 -10.29 -11.85 -4.49
C PHE A 192 -11.02 -11.31 -3.26
N ASN A 193 -11.55 -12.20 -2.41
CA ASN A 193 -12.24 -11.81 -1.18
C ASN A 193 -11.29 -11.13 -0.18
N ASP A 194 -10.04 -11.59 -0.08
CA ASP A 194 -9.04 -10.94 0.79
C ASP A 194 -8.74 -9.52 0.31
N VAL A 195 -8.66 -9.34 -1.02
CA VAL A 195 -8.42 -8.02 -1.62
C VAL A 195 -9.56 -7.07 -1.30
N GLN A 196 -10.80 -7.53 -1.49
CA GLN A 196 -12.00 -6.75 -1.20
C GLN A 196 -12.13 -6.43 0.28
N LEU A 197 -11.85 -7.40 1.16
CA LEU A 197 -11.88 -7.21 2.61
C LEU A 197 -10.88 -6.12 3.04
N LYS A 198 -9.64 -6.18 2.56
CA LYS A 198 -8.62 -5.15 2.85
C LYS A 198 -9.01 -3.77 2.31
N ALA A 199 -9.58 -3.71 1.10
CA ALA A 199 -10.04 -2.46 0.52
C ALA A 199 -11.14 -1.81 1.36
N ASN A 200 -12.13 -2.60 1.79
CA ASN A 200 -13.21 -2.15 2.67
C ASN A 200 -12.68 -1.70 4.05
N GLN A 201 -11.68 -2.39 4.60
CA GLN A 201 -11.02 -1.97 5.84
C GLN A 201 -10.34 -0.60 5.66
N TYR A 202 -9.64 -0.41 4.56
CA TYR A 202 -9.01 0.87 4.22
C TYR A 202 -10.03 1.99 4.08
N GLN A 203 -11.15 1.70 3.42
CA GLN A 203 -12.29 2.60 3.27
C GLN A 203 -12.83 3.06 4.64
N ASN A 204 -13.06 2.11 5.55
CA ASN A 204 -13.56 2.39 6.89
C ASN A 204 -12.57 3.23 7.72
N ILE A 205 -11.27 2.97 7.60
CA ILE A 205 -10.23 3.77 8.26
C ILE A 205 -10.22 5.20 7.69
N THR A 206 -10.34 5.35 6.37
CA THR A 206 -10.44 6.66 5.72
C THR A 206 -11.63 7.44 6.23
N GLN A 207 -12.82 6.82 6.27
CA GLN A 207 -14.04 7.45 6.78
C GLN A 207 -13.85 7.97 8.21
N LYS A 208 -13.36 7.12 9.12
CA LYS A 208 -13.10 7.52 10.52
C LYS A 208 -12.12 8.69 10.63
N LYS A 209 -11.08 8.72 9.80
CA LYS A 209 -10.09 9.82 9.78
C LYS A 209 -10.72 11.13 9.27
N LEU A 210 -11.59 11.06 8.27
CA LEU A 210 -12.31 12.23 7.76
C LEU A 210 -13.25 12.81 8.82
N GLU A 211 -14.05 11.96 9.47
CA GLU A 211 -14.98 12.36 10.52
C GLU A 211 -14.24 13.01 11.71
N ALA A 212 -13.09 12.46 12.10
CA ALA A 212 -12.28 13.01 13.18
C ALA A 212 -11.60 14.34 12.82
N SER A 213 -11.22 14.54 11.56
CA SER A 213 -10.44 15.70 11.12
C SER A 213 -11.32 16.85 10.60
N PHE A 214 -12.49 16.52 10.05
CA PHE A 214 -13.41 17.44 9.39
C PHE A 214 -14.85 17.16 9.84
N PRO A 215 -15.15 17.19 11.15
CA PRO A 215 -16.47 16.82 11.62
C PRO A 215 -17.52 17.61 10.85
N LYS A 216 -18.41 16.91 10.13
CA LYS A 216 -19.58 17.55 9.51
C LYS A 216 -20.35 18.16 10.67
N SER A 217 -20.29 19.48 10.83
CA SER A 217 -21.22 20.17 11.71
C SER A 217 -22.60 19.77 11.20
N ILE A 218 -23.37 19.08 12.02
CA ILE A 218 -24.80 18.93 11.80
C ILE A 218 -25.32 20.36 11.94
N SER A 219 -25.31 21.13 10.87
CA SER A 219 -26.12 22.32 10.76
C SER A 219 -27.57 21.83 10.69
N LEU A 220 -28.14 21.55 11.86
CA LEU A 220 -29.55 21.78 12.12
C LEU A 220 -29.78 23.30 12.02
N SER A 221 -29.62 23.86 10.82
CA SER A 221 -30.12 25.19 10.52
C SER A 221 -31.59 25.05 10.21
N ASN A 222 -32.39 25.29 11.25
CA ASN A 222 -33.81 25.63 11.23
C ASN A 222 -34.31 26.08 9.84
N GLN A 223 -34.93 25.16 9.09
CA GLN A 223 -35.88 25.54 8.05
C GLN A 223 -37.25 25.76 8.71
N GLN A 224 -37.37 26.82 9.50
CA GLN A 224 -38.67 27.41 9.83
C GLN A 224 -38.50 28.93 9.83
N TYR A 225 -39.36 29.60 9.03
CA TYR A 225 -39.50 31.05 8.83
C TYR A 225 -38.38 31.67 7.96
N TYR A 226 -38.61 32.17 6.73
CA TYR A 226 -39.71 33.00 6.26
C TYR A 226 -40.19 32.63 4.84
N GLN A 227 -41.50 32.42 4.69
CA GLN A 227 -42.24 32.86 3.51
C GLN A 227 -42.50 34.37 3.60
N GLN A 228 -42.71 35.00 2.44
CA GLN A 228 -43.03 36.43 2.20
C GLN A 228 -41.78 37.32 2.13
N GLN A 229 -41.47 38.08 1.08
CA GLN A 229 -42.32 38.76 0.10
C GLN A 229 -41.53 39.06 -1.19
N LYS A 230 -42.25 39.09 -2.31
CA LYS A 230 -41.84 39.67 -3.60
C LYS A 230 -41.83 41.20 -3.52
N ASN A 231 -40.78 41.88 -4.02
CA ASN A 231 -40.81 42.79 -5.19
C ASN A 231 -39.67 43.84 -5.23
N SER A 232 -39.36 44.21 -6.49
CA SER A 232 -38.74 45.43 -7.04
C SER A 232 -37.23 45.69 -6.92
N SER A 233 -36.56 45.43 -8.05
CA SER A 233 -35.87 46.38 -8.94
C SER A 233 -34.90 47.46 -8.41
N GLN A 234 -33.70 47.41 -8.99
CA GLN A 234 -32.93 48.50 -9.65
C GLN A 234 -31.78 49.26 -8.92
N TYR A 235 -30.60 49.15 -9.58
CA TYR A 235 -29.52 50.11 -9.84
C TYR A 235 -28.40 50.45 -8.81
N VAL A 236 -27.16 50.35 -9.35
CA VAL A 236 -25.84 50.98 -9.09
C VAL A 236 -25.22 51.02 -7.69
N GLY A 237 -23.95 50.61 -7.61
CA GLY A 237 -23.05 51.15 -6.57
C GLY A 237 -21.68 50.49 -6.51
N ARG A 238 -20.73 51.03 -7.27
CA ARG A 238 -19.29 50.72 -7.24
C ARG A 238 -18.68 51.40 -6.01
N SER A 239 -18.01 50.67 -5.12
CA SER A 239 -16.89 51.23 -4.34
C SER A 239 -15.96 50.14 -3.76
N GLN A 240 -14.68 50.37 -4.02
CA GLN A 240 -13.52 49.73 -3.41
C GLN A 240 -13.41 50.12 -1.93
N SER A 241 -12.85 49.25 -1.10
CA SER A 241 -11.60 49.52 -0.36
C SER A 241 -11.41 48.54 0.80
N CYS A 242 -10.25 47.89 0.82
CA CYS A 242 -9.69 47.17 1.95
C CYS A 242 -9.27 48.14 3.05
N LYS A 243 -9.42 47.72 4.31
CA LYS A 243 -8.47 47.80 5.45
C LYS A 243 -9.26 47.96 6.75
N ASN A 244 -9.09 47.01 7.67
CA ASN A 244 -8.53 47.25 9.01
C ASN A 244 -8.54 45.94 9.83
N VAL A 245 -7.34 45.40 10.00
CA VAL A 245 -6.83 44.71 11.21
C VAL A 245 -6.08 45.83 11.98
N PRO A 246 -5.83 45.82 13.32
CA PRO A 246 -5.84 44.72 14.30
C PRO A 246 -6.57 45.01 15.63
N GLN A 247 -6.78 43.97 16.45
CA GLN A 247 -6.31 44.02 17.85
C GLN A 247 -6.26 42.62 18.50
N GLN A 248 -5.13 42.41 19.17
CA GLN A 248 -4.77 41.26 19.99
C GLN A 248 -5.54 41.27 21.33
N ARG A 249 -5.75 40.09 21.93
CA ARG A 249 -4.98 39.54 23.08
C ARG A 249 -5.85 38.82 24.12
N ASN A 250 -5.39 37.61 24.46
CA ASN A 250 -5.52 36.86 25.72
C ASN A 250 -6.91 36.54 26.29
N GLN A 251 -7.17 35.24 26.47
CA GLN A 251 -7.35 34.69 27.80
C GLN A 251 -6.92 33.21 27.88
N GLN A 252 -6.38 32.90 29.04
CA GLN A 252 -5.66 31.72 29.48
C GLN A 252 -6.61 30.62 30.01
N ILE A 253 -6.11 29.38 29.93
CA ILE A 253 -6.24 28.28 30.91
C ILE A 253 -7.64 27.69 31.17
N ASN A 254 -7.78 26.39 30.84
CA ASN A 254 -8.09 25.39 31.87
C ASN A 254 -7.55 24.00 31.47
N GLN A 255 -6.40 23.65 32.08
CA GLN A 255 -6.01 22.26 32.32
C GLN A 255 -6.82 21.76 33.51
N SER A 256 -7.52 20.64 33.36
CA SER A 256 -7.92 19.81 34.50
C SER A 256 -7.82 18.32 34.13
N ASN A 257 -6.84 17.70 34.76
CA ASN A 257 -6.80 16.33 35.28
C ASN A 257 -7.93 15.37 34.86
N PHE A 258 -7.57 14.28 34.18
CA PHE A 258 -8.14 12.96 34.49
C PHE A 258 -7.06 11.89 34.44
N ARG A 259 -6.75 11.33 35.62
CA ARG A 259 -5.91 10.16 35.86
C ARG A 259 -6.82 8.97 36.11
N ASN A 260 -6.48 7.84 35.48
CA ASN A 260 -6.73 6.45 35.88
C ASN A 260 -8.16 5.97 36.16
N SER A 261 -8.61 5.02 35.33
CA SER A 261 -9.18 3.76 35.84
C SER A 261 -8.63 2.58 35.06
N GLN A 262 -8.10 1.63 35.83
CA GLN A 262 -7.65 0.31 35.42
C GLN A 262 -8.84 -0.52 34.93
N PHE A 263 -8.63 -1.32 33.88
CA PHE A 263 -9.24 -2.65 33.79
C PHE A 263 -8.21 -3.64 33.27
N GLN A 264 -7.68 -4.43 34.20
CA GLN A 264 -7.20 -5.77 33.93
C GLN A 264 -8.42 -6.68 33.72
N ASN A 265 -8.40 -7.50 32.68
CA ASN A 265 -8.74 -8.92 32.84
C ASN A 265 -7.99 -9.75 31.78
N LYS A 266 -7.29 -10.76 32.30
CA LYS A 266 -6.59 -11.83 31.58
C LYS A 266 -7.54 -13.02 31.36
N GLN A 267 -7.06 -13.95 30.52
CA GLN A 267 -7.39 -15.39 30.35
C GLN A 267 -8.21 -15.69 29.08
N GLY A 268 -7.89 -16.68 28.24
CA GLY A 268 -6.88 -17.76 28.27
C GLY A 268 -5.93 -17.70 27.07
N GLN A 269 -4.67 -18.13 27.16
CA GLN A 269 -4.17 -19.50 27.39
C GLN A 269 -4.60 -20.50 26.31
N GLY A 270 -3.66 -20.75 25.40
CA GLY A 270 -3.45 -21.98 24.66
C GLY A 270 -1.94 -22.12 24.44
N TYR A 271 -1.25 -22.66 25.45
CA TYR A 271 0.18 -23.00 25.44
C TYR A 271 0.41 -24.44 24.93
N LEU A 272 1.69 -24.69 24.65
CA LEU A 272 2.44 -25.98 24.60
C LEU A 272 2.64 -26.54 23.18
N ALA A 273 3.82 -27.00 22.76
CA ALA A 273 5.06 -27.40 23.47
C ALA A 273 6.22 -27.42 22.42
N ASN A 274 7.42 -26.87 22.67
CA ASN A 274 8.61 -27.38 23.39
C ASN A 274 9.57 -28.30 22.60
N CYS A 275 10.87 -27.92 22.67
CA CYS A 275 12.12 -28.70 22.87
C CYS A 275 13.27 -27.96 22.12
N THR A 276 14.27 -27.27 22.72
CA THR A 276 15.37 -27.63 23.65
C THR A 276 16.13 -28.90 23.20
N ILE A 277 17.47 -29.05 23.14
CA ILE A 277 18.70 -28.44 23.69
C ILE A 277 19.87 -28.82 22.73
N LEU A 278 20.96 -28.03 22.65
CA LEU A 278 22.38 -28.43 22.82
C LEU A 278 23.34 -27.61 21.96
N GLY A 279 24.16 -26.81 22.65
CA GLY A 279 25.33 -26.18 22.08
C GLY A 279 26.47 -27.18 21.85
N LYS A 280 27.46 -26.72 21.10
CA LYS A 280 28.86 -27.10 21.27
C LYS A 280 29.76 -25.99 20.74
N ASN A 281 30.74 -25.67 21.59
CA ASN A 281 31.99 -24.96 21.35
C ASN A 281 32.57 -25.12 19.95
N LEU A 282 33.29 -24.11 19.47
CA LEU A 282 34.76 -23.97 19.49
C LEU A 282 35.05 -22.58 18.89
N GLY A 283 35.97 -21.78 19.43
CA GLY A 283 37.38 -22.15 19.61
C GLY A 283 38.11 -21.77 18.33
#